data_AF-A0A3C0DMS6-F1
#
_entry.id   AF-A0A3C0DMS6-F1
#
_cell.length_a   1.000
_cell.length_b   1.000
_cell.length_c   1.000
_cell.angle_alpha   90.00
_cell.angle_beta   90.00
_cell.angle_gamma   90.00
#
_symmetry.space_group_name_H-M   'P 1'
#
loop_
_entity.id
_entity.type
_entity.pdbx_description
1 polymer ?
#
loop_
_entity_poly.entity_id
_entity_poly.type
_entity_poly.pdbx_seq_one_letter_code
_entity_poly.pdbx_strand_id
1 'polypeptide(L)' 'FDPKRYDLAGVGRYKLNKKLGLDIPRDVKTITKEDIIASVTYMYNLLLGTGETDDIDHL' A
#
# COMPACT_ATOMS: atom_id res chain seq x y z
N PHE A 1 -4.42 -14.94 -3.23
CA PHE A 1 -5.21 -13.70 -3.20
C PHE A 1 -6.38 -13.87 -4.16
N ASP A 2 -7.63 -13.91 -3.66
CA ASP A 2 -8.83 -14.19 -4.46
C ASP A 2 -9.48 -12.88 -4.94
N PRO A 3 -9.49 -12.59 -6.26
CA PRO A 3 -10.10 -11.38 -6.81
C PRO A 3 -11.62 -11.26 -6.57
N LYS A 4 -12.33 -12.36 -6.31
CA LYS A 4 -13.77 -12.33 -6.02
C LYS A 4 -14.08 -11.84 -4.61
N ARG A 5 -13.11 -11.87 -3.71
CA ARG A 5 -13.27 -11.50 -2.30
C ARG A 5 -12.64 -10.16 -1.96
N TYR A 6 -11.70 -9.68 -2.76
CA TYR A 6 -10.96 -8.47 -2.48
C TYR A 6 -10.46 -7.80 -3.76
N ASP A 7 -10.72 -6.49 -3.89
CA ASP A 7 -10.33 -5.66 -5.02
C ASP A 7 -9.90 -4.28 -4.48
N LEU A 8 -8.65 -3.89 -4.71
CA LEU A 8 -8.08 -2.59 -4.34
C LEU A 8 -8.65 -1.43 -5.19
N ALA A 9 -9.35 -1.73 -6.27
CA ALA A 9 -9.64 -0.85 -7.38
C ALA A 9 -8.37 -0.21 -7.98
N GLY A 10 -8.53 0.51 -9.09
CA GLY A 10 -7.42 1.26 -9.69
C GLY A 10 -6.91 2.41 -8.82
N VAL A 11 -7.73 2.92 -7.91
CA VAL A 11 -7.36 3.98 -6.97
C VAL A 11 -6.56 3.43 -5.79
N GLY A 12 -6.98 2.30 -5.20
CA GLY A 12 -6.25 1.71 -4.07
C GLY A 12 -4.87 1.21 -4.47
N ARG A 13 -4.73 0.53 -5.63
CA ARG A 13 -3.41 0.15 -6.17
C ARG A 13 -2.51 1.38 -6.38
N TYR A 14 -3.05 2.46 -6.92
CA TYR A 14 -2.29 3.70 -7.10
C TYR A 14 -1.84 4.33 -5.78
N LYS A 15 -2.75 4.46 -4.79
CA LYS A 15 -2.40 5.01 -3.48
C LYS A 15 -1.36 4.14 -2.77
N LEU A 16 -1.51 2.82 -2.84
CA LEU A 16 -0.59 1.85 -2.24
C LEU A 16 0.81 1.95 -2.84
N ASN A 17 0.91 1.95 -4.17
CA ASN A 17 2.18 2.15 -4.88
C ASN A 17 2.84 3.47 -4.51
N LYS A 18 2.07 4.57 -4.50
CA LYS A 18 2.58 5.90 -4.15
C LYS A 18 3.09 5.95 -2.70
N LYS A 19 2.36 5.34 -1.76
CA LYS A 19 2.71 5.36 -0.34
C LYS A 19 3.92 4.49 -0.02
N LEU A 20 4.00 3.31 -0.64
CA LEU A 20 5.02 2.30 -0.35
C LEU A 20 6.21 2.33 -1.34
N GLY A 21 6.18 3.22 -2.34
CA GLY A 21 7.24 3.32 -3.36
C GLY A 21 7.32 2.11 -4.29
N LEU A 22 6.18 1.46 -4.58
CA LEU A 22 6.12 0.27 -5.43
C LEU A 22 5.75 0.62 -6.87
N ASP A 23 6.25 -0.16 -7.82
CA ASP A 23 5.94 -0.04 -9.25
C ASP A 23 5.18 -1.28 -9.76
N ILE A 24 4.01 -1.53 -9.16
CA ILE A 24 3.14 -2.65 -9.54
C ILE A 24 2.05 -2.15 -10.52
N PRO A 25 1.79 -2.84 -11.63
CA PRO A 25 0.78 -2.41 -12.60
C PRO A 25 -0.61 -2.12 -11.98
N ARG A 26 -1.30 -1.09 -12.49
CA ARG A 26 -2.59 -0.61 -11.94
C ARG A 26 -3.75 -1.60 -12.11
N ASP A 27 -3.63 -2.53 -13.04
CA ASP A 27 -4.57 -3.62 -13.31
C ASP A 27 -4.42 -4.78 -12.30
N VAL A 28 -3.31 -4.84 -11.56
CA VAL A 28 -3.15 -5.77 -10.43
C VAL A 28 -3.94 -5.24 -9.24
N LYS A 29 -5.18 -5.70 -9.13
CA LYS A 29 -6.15 -5.24 -8.13
C LYS A 29 -6.16 -6.06 -6.85
N THR A 30 -5.46 -7.19 -6.80
CA THR A 30 -5.26 -7.97 -5.58
C THR A 30 -3.99 -7.53 -4.86
N ILE A 31 -3.95 -7.76 -3.55
CA ILE A 31 -2.71 -7.61 -2.77
C ILE A 31 -1.66 -8.62 -3.25
N THR A 32 -0.42 -8.18 -3.29
CA THR A 32 0.78 -8.95 -3.63
C THR A 32 1.61 -9.21 -2.37
N LYS A 33 2.65 -10.05 -2.46
CA LYS A 33 3.53 -10.29 -1.31
C LYS A 33 4.39 -9.06 -1.01
N GLU A 34 4.78 -8.37 -2.06
CA GLU A 34 5.55 -7.13 -2.07
C GLU A 34 4.82 -6.04 -1.29
N ASP A 35 3.49 -5.91 -1.48
CA ASP A 35 2.65 -5.00 -0.71
C ASP A 35 2.74 -5.26 0.80
N ILE A 36 2.66 -6.53 1.19
CA ILE A 36 2.70 -6.93 2.61
C ILE A 36 4.07 -6.62 3.22
N ILE A 37 5.14 -7.01 2.53
CA ILE A 37 6.51 -6.78 3.00
C ILE A 37 6.76 -5.28 3.14
N ALA A 38 6.44 -4.49 2.11
CA ALA A 38 6.63 -3.05 2.12
C ALA A 38 5.78 -2.37 3.19
N SER A 39 4.54 -2.83 3.43
CA SER A 39 3.68 -2.30 4.50
C SER A 39 4.28 -2.53 5.89
N VAL A 40 4.80 -3.74 6.15
CA VAL A 40 5.44 -4.07 7.43
C VAL A 40 6.75 -3.29 7.61
N THR A 41 7.57 -3.18 6.56
CA THR A 41 8.78 -2.34 6.59
C THR A 41 8.45 -0.87 6.83
N TYR A 42 7.39 -0.35 6.20
CA TYR A 42 6.92 1.01 6.41
C TYR A 42 6.51 1.24 7.89
N MET A 43 5.71 0.34 8.47
CA MET A 43 5.34 0.42 9.90
C MET A 43 6.57 0.35 10.82
N TYR A 44 7.54 -0.50 10.51
CA TYR A 44 8.77 -0.61 11.28
C TYR A 44 9.61 0.68 11.22
N ASN A 45 9.70 1.32 10.06
CA ASN A 45 10.40 2.58 9.91
C ASN A 45 9.72 3.71 10.69
N LEU A 46 8.38 3.76 10.69
CA LEU A 46 7.63 4.71 11.51
C LEU A 46 7.91 4.52 13.01
N LEU A 47 8.01 3.27 13.48
CA LEU A 47 8.37 2.97 14.86
C LEU A 47 9.77 3.49 15.23
N LEU A 48 10.70 3.46 14.28
CA LEU A 48 12.06 4.01 14.43
C LEU A 48 12.13 5.54 14.23
N GLY A 49 10.99 6.22 14.06
CA GLY A 49 10.93 7.67 13.84
C GLY A 49 11.32 8.10 12.42
N THR A 50 11.34 7.18 11.46
CA THR A 50 11.65 7.46 10.06
C THR A 50 10.38 7.42 9.22
N GLY A 51 9.96 8.57 8.69
CA GLY A 51 8.73 8.75 7.90
C GLY A 51 7.65 9.55 8.65
N GLU A 52 6.50 9.73 8.02
CA GLU A 52 5.38 10.53 8.56
C GLU A 52 4.07 9.73 8.53
N THR A 53 3.29 9.83 9.60
CA THR A 53 1.95 9.23 9.67
C THR A 53 0.95 9.99 8.80
N ASP A 54 0.01 9.28 8.21
CA ASP A 54 -1.06 9.90 7.43
C ASP A 54 -2.10 10.57 8.33
N ASP A 55 -2.55 11.75 7.91
CA ASP A 55 -3.73 12.42 8.48
C ASP A 55 -4.97 11.94 7.73
N ILE A 56 -5.93 11.37 8.46
CA ILE A 56 -7.15 10.80 7.89
C ILE A 56 -8.08 11.87 7.32
N ASP A 57 -7.96 13.11 7.79
CA ASP A 57 -8.82 14.23 7.39
C ASP A 57 -8.26 14.99 6.17
N HIS A 58 -7.08 14.62 5.67
CA HIS A 58 -6.47 15.23 4.48
C HIS A 58 -7.10 14.66 3.19
N LEU A 59 -7.85 15.50 2.48
CA LEU A 59 -8.57 15.13 1.24
C LEU A 59 -7.71 15.21 -0.02
#